data_AF-A0A1W9GHG1-F1
#
_entry.id   AF-A0A1W9GHG1-F1
#
_cell.length_a   1.000
_cell.length_b   1.000
_cell.length_c   1.000
_cell.angle_alpha   90.00
_cell.angle_beta   90.00
_cell.angle_gamma   90.00
#
_symmetry.space_group_name_H-M   'P 1'
#
loop_
_entity.id
_entity.type
_entity.pdbx_description
1 polymer ?
#
loop_
_entity_poly.entity_id
_entity_poly.type
_entity_poly.pdbx_seq_one_letter_code
_entity_poly.pdbx_strand_id
1 'polypeptide(L)'
;MTLTATIPVAQYANIQPTFETEADTHEAAMDAALRQMKDVWDRTAAKPLVVRDLDVYRPIPGEELRCWASGTRVTFDAATHTYSGDGKQWLSGSVFADRYKGGFNTPVVAQKVADKYGVEASEVIAMWELNRDASATVGTAVHAALQLRGQYAQLSRSIKDGSLESALTKNPILLPLVEAFFATREHEDARYEVFVADPVRAHCGFIDRLVIEPDGLYVEDYKTNADLAKSETISAPFKGVVPSTQLGSYWLQLSFYARILRAHGKTVKGLRIHHWRNNQWETHEHEMVDIEGLIKGSNAVPLDPVR
;
A
#
# COMPACT_ATOMS: atom_id res chain seq x y z
N MET A 1 25.94 1.84 21.81
CA MET A 1 24.78 2.01 20.91
C MET A 1 24.69 3.48 20.57
N THR A 2 24.37 3.82 19.32
CA THR A 2 24.21 5.20 18.88
C THR A 2 22.77 5.40 18.41
N LEU A 3 22.08 6.38 18.98
CA LEU A 3 20.71 6.76 18.60
C LEU A 3 20.69 8.23 18.20
N THR A 4 20.07 8.54 17.06
CA THR A 4 19.85 9.93 16.61
C THR A 4 18.37 10.23 16.64
N ALA A 5 18.00 11.40 17.17
CA ALA A 5 16.61 11.85 17.19
C ALA A 5 16.46 13.18 16.45
N THR A 6 15.30 13.44 15.84
CA THR A 6 14.94 14.78 15.37
C THR A 6 13.87 15.33 16.30
N ILE A 7 14.18 16.42 17.01
CA ILE A 7 13.30 17.02 18.01
C ILE A 7 12.82 18.39 17.51
N PRO A 8 11.51 18.58 17.29
CA PRO A 8 10.98 19.88 16.89
C PRO A 8 10.97 20.84 18.08
N VAL A 9 11.64 21.98 17.93
CA VAL A 9 11.74 23.02 18.98
C VAL A 9 10.88 24.25 18.69
N ALA A 10 10.61 24.53 17.41
CA ALA A 10 9.67 25.57 16.98
C ALA A 10 9.12 25.27 15.57
N GLN A 11 8.21 26.10 15.08
CA GLN A 11 7.76 26.01 13.69
C GLN A 11 8.96 26.25 12.77
N TYR A 12 9.36 25.21 12.03
CA TYR A 12 10.55 25.18 11.15
C TYR A 12 11.92 25.15 11.85
N ALA A 13 12.00 24.79 13.13
CA ALA A 13 13.27 24.58 13.82
C ALA A 13 13.30 23.22 14.51
N ASN A 14 14.35 22.45 14.23
CA ASN A 14 14.61 21.15 14.83
C ASN A 14 16.03 21.11 15.41
N ILE A 15 16.23 20.30 16.44
CA ILE A 15 17.56 19.86 16.87
C ILE A 15 17.73 18.37 16.56
N GLN A 16 18.97 17.95 16.27
CA GLN A 16 19.30 16.56 15.96
C GLN A 16 20.39 16.03 16.90
N PRO A 17 20.07 15.75 18.17
CA PRO A 17 21.02 15.18 19.09
C PRO A 17 21.36 13.73 18.73
N THR A 18 22.61 13.36 19.02
CA THR A 18 23.11 11.99 18.98
C THR A 18 23.38 11.54 20.42
N PHE A 19 22.85 10.37 20.77
CA PHE A 19 22.97 9.75 22.08
C PHE A 19 23.85 8.51 21.95
N GLU A 20 25.00 8.53 22.62
CA GLU A 20 25.92 7.40 22.69
C GLU A 20 25.83 6.78 24.08
N THR A 21 25.46 5.50 24.13
CA THR A 21 25.29 4.76 25.38
C THR A 21 26.02 3.43 25.35
N GLU A 22 26.65 3.07 26.45
CA GLU A 22 27.25 1.75 26.67
C GLU A 22 26.58 1.07 27.84
N ALA A 23 26.22 -0.21 27.68
CA ALA A 23 25.66 -1.05 28.72
C ALA A 23 25.95 -2.52 28.42
N ASP A 24 25.81 -3.37 29.44
CA ASP A 24 26.09 -4.81 29.36
C ASP A 24 25.18 -5.57 28.39
N THR A 25 24.00 -5.01 28.08
CA THR A 25 23.06 -5.56 27.10
C THR A 25 22.56 -4.47 26.14
N HIS A 26 22.16 -4.89 24.94
CA HIS A 26 21.58 -3.97 23.94
C HIS A 26 20.31 -3.28 24.48
N GLU A 27 19.48 -4.01 25.21
CA GLU A 27 18.25 -3.50 25.82
C GLU A 27 18.54 -2.44 26.89
N ALA A 28 19.51 -2.69 27.77
CA ALA A 28 19.93 -1.70 28.75
C ALA A 28 20.55 -0.44 28.09
N ALA A 29 21.28 -0.61 26.97
CA ALA A 29 21.83 0.50 26.20
C ALA A 29 20.72 1.32 25.51
N MET A 30 19.68 0.65 25.02
CA MET A 30 18.50 1.26 24.40
C MET A 30 17.69 2.07 25.43
N ASP A 31 17.40 1.48 26.59
CA ASP A 31 16.70 2.16 27.69
C ASP A 31 17.45 3.41 28.16
N ALA A 32 18.77 3.31 28.32
CA ALA A 32 19.61 4.44 28.67
C ALA A 32 19.53 5.56 27.62
N ALA A 33 19.58 5.21 26.32
CA ALA A 33 19.49 6.17 25.23
C ALA A 33 18.12 6.84 25.15
N LEU A 34 17.03 6.07 25.32
CA LEU A 34 15.67 6.58 25.32
C LEU A 34 15.39 7.53 26.50
N ARG A 35 15.96 7.25 27.69
CA ARG A 35 15.89 8.17 28.83
C ARG A 35 16.59 9.50 28.54
N GLN A 36 17.81 9.45 27.98
CA GLN A 36 18.53 10.67 27.59
C GLN A 36 17.77 11.46 26.52
N MET A 37 17.20 10.78 25.52
CA MET A 37 16.38 11.39 24.48
C MET A 37 15.14 12.05 25.07
N LYS A 38 14.44 11.39 25.98
CA LYS A 38 13.29 11.94 26.70
C LYS A 38 13.65 13.22 27.43
N ASP A 39 14.75 13.21 28.16
CA ASP A 39 15.20 14.38 28.92
C ASP A 39 15.48 15.59 28.00
N VAL A 40 16.13 15.37 26.86
CA VAL A 40 16.38 16.44 25.88
C VAL A 40 15.07 16.91 25.25
N TRP A 41 14.17 15.99 24.89
CA TRP A 41 12.87 16.32 24.31
C TRP A 41 12.02 17.15 25.27
N ASP A 42 11.86 16.70 26.52
CA ASP A 42 11.02 17.37 27.51
C ASP A 42 11.48 18.80 27.82
N ARG A 43 12.77 19.08 27.63
CA ARG A 43 13.35 20.42 27.80
C ARG A 43 13.16 21.34 26.60
N THR A 44 13.01 20.79 25.40
CA THR A 44 13.18 21.54 24.14
C THR A 44 11.95 21.56 23.26
N ALA A 45 11.09 20.54 23.33
CA ALA A 45 9.87 20.47 22.54
C ALA A 45 8.71 21.19 23.25
N ALA A 46 7.75 21.69 22.45
CA ALA A 46 6.55 22.35 22.96
C ALA A 46 5.62 21.44 23.79
N LYS A 47 5.79 20.11 23.68
CA LYS A 47 5.04 19.10 24.43
C LYS A 47 6.01 18.02 24.93
N PRO A 48 5.87 17.56 26.19
CA PRO A 48 6.72 16.52 26.74
C PRO A 48 6.58 15.21 25.97
N LEU A 49 7.68 14.47 25.85
CA LEU A 49 7.72 13.15 25.27
C LEU A 49 7.14 12.14 26.26
N VAL A 50 6.05 11.51 25.88
CA VAL A 50 5.56 10.35 26.60
C VAL A 50 6.32 9.13 26.06
N VAL A 51 7.43 8.77 26.72
CA VAL A 51 8.07 7.47 26.50
C VAL A 51 7.19 6.43 27.17
N ARG A 52 6.63 5.54 26.37
CA ARG A 52 5.75 4.48 26.84
C ARG A 52 6.62 3.32 27.33
N ASP A 53 6.24 2.68 28.44
CA ASP A 53 6.92 1.47 28.94
C ASP A 53 6.98 0.42 27.82
N LEU A 54 8.20 0.00 27.47
CA LEU A 54 8.45 -1.00 26.42
C LEU A 54 7.93 -2.40 26.79
N ASP A 55 7.73 -2.67 28.09
CA ASP A 55 7.26 -3.96 28.61
C ASP A 55 5.76 -4.18 28.54
N VAL A 56 4.98 -3.14 28.18
CA VAL A 56 3.54 -3.29 27.99
C VAL A 56 3.23 -3.14 26.52
N TYR A 57 3.22 -4.26 25.80
CA TYR A 57 2.54 -4.37 24.52
C TYR A 57 1.09 -3.92 24.73
N ARG A 58 0.81 -2.65 24.43
CA ARG A 58 -0.52 -2.13 24.26
C ARG A 58 -0.76 -2.13 22.76
N PRO A 59 -1.59 -3.02 22.21
CA PRO A 59 -2.01 -2.85 20.83
C PRO A 59 -2.60 -1.44 20.74
N ILE A 60 -2.02 -0.60 19.88
CA ILE A 60 -2.78 0.53 19.34
C ILE A 60 -4.00 -0.16 18.74
N PRO A 61 -5.23 0.10 19.22
CA PRO A 61 -6.38 -0.59 18.67
C PRO A 61 -6.42 -0.20 17.19
N GLY A 62 -6.05 -1.15 16.33
CA GLY A 62 -6.10 -0.96 14.90
C GLY A 62 -7.53 -0.65 14.49
N GLU A 63 -7.69 -0.07 13.31
CA GLU A 63 -9.02 0.20 12.76
C GLU A 63 -9.73 -1.13 12.49
N GLU A 64 -10.95 -1.30 13.00
CA GLU A 64 -11.79 -2.44 12.64
C GLU A 64 -12.36 -2.21 11.24
N LEU A 65 -11.84 -2.96 10.27
CA LEU A 65 -12.33 -2.98 8.90
C LEU A 65 -13.40 -4.05 8.73
N ARG A 66 -14.43 -3.74 7.94
CA ARG A 66 -15.54 -4.65 7.64
C ARG A 66 -15.54 -5.01 6.17
N CYS A 67 -15.40 -6.31 5.88
CA CYS A 67 -15.45 -6.84 4.52
C CYS A 67 -16.78 -6.48 3.88
N TRP A 68 -16.72 -5.86 2.70
CA TRP A 68 -17.90 -5.47 1.93
C TRP A 68 -18.74 -6.68 1.50
N ALA A 69 -18.08 -7.79 1.13
CA ALA A 69 -18.77 -8.96 0.58
C ALA A 69 -19.42 -9.85 1.66
N SER A 70 -18.78 -10.00 2.82
CA SER A 70 -19.18 -10.98 3.85
C SER A 70 -19.49 -10.38 5.22
N GLY A 71 -19.09 -9.13 5.48
CA GLY A 71 -19.15 -8.51 6.80
C GLY A 71 -18.09 -9.00 7.80
N THR A 72 -17.16 -9.86 7.37
CA THR A 72 -15.99 -10.29 8.16
C THR A 72 -15.21 -9.09 8.70
N ARG A 73 -14.79 -9.16 9.96
CA ARG A 73 -14.05 -8.08 10.64
C ARG A 73 -12.56 -8.41 10.70
N VAL A 74 -11.73 -7.41 10.41
CA VAL A 74 -10.27 -7.51 10.44
C VAL A 74 -9.72 -6.23 11.04
N THR A 75 -8.72 -6.34 11.92
CA THR A 75 -8.02 -5.20 12.50
C THR A 75 -6.88 -4.79 11.58
N PHE A 76 -6.83 -3.51 11.20
CA PHE A 76 -5.74 -2.91 10.43
C PHE A 76 -4.89 -1.99 11.29
N ASP A 77 -3.58 -2.24 11.31
CA ASP A 77 -2.61 -1.35 11.94
C ASP A 77 -1.95 -0.50 10.84
N ALA A 78 -2.33 0.78 10.79
CA ALA A 78 -1.80 1.73 9.81
C ALA A 78 -0.29 2.03 9.98
N ALA A 79 0.26 1.89 11.19
CA ALA A 79 1.67 2.18 11.45
C ALA A 79 2.59 1.10 10.89
N THR A 80 2.17 -0.16 11.03
CA THR A 80 2.91 -1.32 10.52
C THR A 80 2.41 -1.79 9.15
N HIS A 81 1.29 -1.24 8.67
CA HIS A 81 0.59 -1.67 7.46
C HIS A 81 0.26 -3.17 7.48
N THR A 82 -0.18 -3.68 8.64
CA THR A 82 -0.50 -5.10 8.83
C THR A 82 -1.97 -5.33 9.15
N TYR A 83 -2.45 -6.53 8.82
CA TYR A 83 -3.82 -6.96 9.03
C TYR A 83 -3.84 -8.15 9.98
N SER A 84 -4.75 -8.13 10.96
CA SER A 84 -4.89 -9.22 11.92
C SER A 84 -6.34 -9.53 12.24
N GLY A 85 -6.61 -10.78 12.58
CA GLY A 85 -7.96 -11.27 12.93
C GLY A 85 -7.86 -12.67 13.49
N ASP A 86 -8.68 -12.98 14.51
CA ASP A 86 -8.67 -14.27 15.22
C ASP A 86 -7.28 -14.70 15.73
N GLY A 87 -6.48 -13.72 16.17
CA GLY A 87 -5.13 -13.94 16.70
C GLY A 87 -4.07 -14.30 15.64
N LYS A 88 -4.36 -14.13 14.35
CA LYS A 88 -3.44 -14.43 13.24
C LYS A 88 -3.20 -13.19 12.37
N GLN A 89 -2.05 -13.17 11.70
CA GLN A 89 -1.74 -12.21 10.64
C GLN A 89 -2.43 -12.62 9.33
N TRP A 90 -2.96 -11.63 8.61
CA TRP A 90 -3.68 -11.83 7.36
C TRP A 90 -2.82 -11.37 6.18
N LEU A 91 -2.91 -12.11 5.08
CA LEU A 91 -2.16 -11.84 3.86
C LEU A 91 -2.89 -10.84 2.97
N SER A 92 -2.21 -9.76 2.59
CA SER A 92 -2.72 -8.79 1.63
C SER A 92 -2.41 -9.15 0.18
N GLY A 93 -3.17 -8.57 -0.77
CA GLY A 93 -2.98 -8.83 -2.21
C GLY A 93 -1.61 -8.42 -2.75
N SER A 94 -1.07 -7.28 -2.29
CA SER A 94 0.28 -6.83 -2.67
C SER A 94 1.36 -7.77 -2.15
N VAL A 95 1.29 -8.13 -0.85
CA VAL A 95 2.23 -9.07 -0.23
C VAL A 95 2.12 -10.46 -0.87
N PHE A 96 0.91 -10.89 -1.26
CA PHE A 96 0.73 -12.11 -2.03
C PHE A 96 1.46 -12.06 -3.38
N ALA A 97 1.26 -10.99 -4.17
CA ALA A 97 1.92 -10.85 -5.47
C ALA A 97 3.45 -10.77 -5.34
N ASP A 98 3.95 -10.08 -4.32
CA ASP A 98 5.38 -9.90 -4.07
C ASP A 98 6.11 -11.22 -3.75
N ARG A 99 5.43 -12.22 -3.16
CA ARG A 99 6.00 -13.56 -2.94
C ARG A 99 6.41 -14.27 -4.23
N TYR A 100 5.84 -13.87 -5.36
CA TYR A 100 6.12 -14.46 -6.67
C TYR A 100 6.97 -13.55 -7.56
N LYS A 101 7.43 -12.41 -7.04
CA LYS A 101 8.38 -11.53 -7.72
C LYS A 101 9.81 -11.90 -7.37
N GLY A 102 10.73 -11.71 -8.32
CA GLY A 102 12.15 -11.72 -8.02
C GLY A 102 12.53 -10.53 -7.15
N GLY A 103 13.19 -10.78 -6.01
CA GLY A 103 13.66 -9.71 -5.13
C GLY A 103 14.73 -8.83 -5.80
N PHE A 104 14.73 -7.53 -5.45
CA PHE A 104 15.78 -6.60 -5.85
C PHE A 104 16.80 -6.47 -4.72
N ASN A 105 18.03 -6.96 -4.93
CA ASN A 105 19.10 -6.83 -3.94
C ASN A 105 19.71 -5.42 -4.03
N THR A 106 19.08 -4.47 -3.35
CA THR A 106 19.46 -3.06 -3.39
C THR A 106 20.95 -2.83 -3.10
N PRO A 107 21.55 -3.39 -2.03
CA PRO A 107 22.98 -3.18 -1.75
C PRO A 107 23.89 -3.65 -2.88
N VAL A 108 23.65 -4.85 -3.43
CA VAL A 108 24.50 -5.42 -4.50
C VAL A 108 24.37 -4.62 -5.79
N VAL A 109 23.16 -4.20 -6.15
CA VAL A 109 22.95 -3.44 -7.39
C VAL A 109 23.45 -2.01 -7.23
N ALA A 110 23.27 -1.39 -6.07
CA ALA A 110 23.78 -0.06 -5.76
C ALA A 110 25.32 -0.03 -5.84
N GLN A 111 26.01 -1.03 -5.28
CA GLN A 111 27.48 -1.12 -5.36
C GLN A 111 27.97 -1.18 -6.81
N LYS A 112 27.32 -1.97 -7.67
CA LYS A 112 27.70 -2.04 -9.09
C LYS A 112 27.53 -0.70 -9.83
N VAL A 113 26.52 0.09 -9.45
CA VAL A 113 26.28 1.41 -10.02
C VAL A 113 27.32 2.41 -9.49
N ALA A 114 27.60 2.37 -8.18
CA ALA A 114 28.64 3.15 -7.52
C ALA A 114 30.01 2.95 -8.19
N ASP A 115 30.45 1.69 -8.34
CA ASP A 115 31.72 1.34 -8.97
C ASP A 115 31.82 1.85 -10.41
N LYS A 116 30.70 1.80 -11.15
CA LYS A 116 30.64 2.22 -12.56
C LYS A 116 30.80 3.74 -12.72
N TYR A 117 30.25 4.52 -11.79
CA TYR A 117 30.18 5.98 -11.91
C TYR A 117 31.11 6.73 -10.95
N GLY A 118 31.85 6.02 -10.09
CA GLY A 118 32.80 6.61 -9.15
C GLY A 118 32.12 7.41 -8.04
N VAL A 119 30.99 6.92 -7.52
CA VAL A 119 30.20 7.54 -6.44
C VAL A 119 29.98 6.55 -5.30
N GLU A 120 29.51 7.00 -4.14
CA GLU A 120 29.25 6.10 -3.00
C GLU A 120 27.94 5.30 -3.16
N ALA A 121 27.95 4.03 -2.78
CA ALA A 121 26.76 3.18 -2.86
C ALA A 121 25.60 3.69 -1.98
N SER A 122 25.92 4.29 -0.83
CA SER A 122 24.94 4.93 0.07
C SER A 122 24.23 6.11 -0.60
N GLU A 123 24.93 6.90 -1.42
CA GLU A 123 24.33 8.00 -2.18
C GLU A 123 23.39 7.49 -3.27
N VAL A 124 23.76 6.40 -3.95
CA VAL A 124 22.89 5.73 -4.94
C VAL A 124 21.62 5.22 -4.27
N ILE A 125 21.73 4.60 -3.10
CA ILE A 125 20.58 4.11 -2.31
C ILE A 125 19.69 5.27 -1.90
N ALA A 126 20.25 6.32 -1.29
CA ALA A 126 19.50 7.50 -0.85
C ALA A 126 18.76 8.18 -2.01
N MET A 127 19.40 8.30 -3.18
CA MET A 127 18.77 8.81 -4.40
C MET A 127 17.59 7.94 -4.85
N TRP A 128 17.74 6.62 -4.85
CA TRP A 128 16.65 5.70 -5.21
C TRP A 128 15.52 5.71 -4.20
N GLU A 129 15.82 5.82 -2.90
CA GLU A 129 14.84 5.93 -1.83
C GLU A 129 14.01 7.21 -1.97
N LEU A 130 14.66 8.37 -2.17
CA LEU A 130 13.97 9.63 -2.38
C LEU A 130 13.07 9.59 -3.62
N ASN A 131 13.55 8.99 -4.72
CA ASN A 131 12.75 8.80 -5.93
C ASN A 131 11.54 7.86 -5.70
N ARG A 132 11.74 6.78 -4.94
CA ARG A 132 10.68 5.84 -4.53
C ARG A 132 9.62 6.56 -3.71
N ASP A 133 10.03 7.33 -2.71
CA ASP A 133 9.11 8.05 -1.80
C ASP A 133 8.32 9.13 -2.53
N ALA A 134 8.98 9.91 -3.41
CA ALA A 134 8.31 10.89 -4.26
C ALA A 134 7.26 10.24 -5.17
N SER A 135 7.62 9.11 -5.82
CA SER A 135 6.71 8.38 -6.69
C SER A 135 5.52 7.76 -5.93
N ALA A 136 5.78 7.15 -4.78
CA ALA A 136 4.75 6.54 -3.95
C ALA A 136 3.76 7.61 -3.42
N THR A 137 4.28 8.78 -3.00
CA THR A 137 3.45 9.90 -2.54
C THR A 137 2.49 10.38 -3.62
N VAL A 138 2.95 10.50 -4.87
CA VAL A 138 2.09 10.87 -6.01
C VAL A 138 1.01 9.81 -6.23
N GLY A 139 1.37 8.52 -6.21
CA GLY A 139 0.40 7.42 -6.32
C GLY A 139 -0.70 7.50 -5.26
N THR A 140 -0.32 7.60 -3.99
CA THR A 140 -1.26 7.75 -2.87
C THR A 140 -2.17 8.97 -3.02
N ALA A 141 -1.61 10.12 -3.44
CA ALA A 141 -2.39 11.34 -3.64
C ALA A 141 -3.41 11.22 -4.79
N VAL A 142 -3.05 10.50 -5.86
CA VAL A 142 -3.96 10.21 -6.98
C VAL A 142 -5.13 9.33 -6.53
N HIS A 143 -4.85 8.25 -5.80
CA HIS A 143 -5.89 7.36 -5.26
C HIS A 143 -6.88 8.13 -4.37
N ALA A 144 -6.36 8.89 -3.40
CA ALA A 144 -7.19 9.70 -2.52
C ALA A 144 -8.04 10.72 -3.28
N ALA A 145 -7.52 11.35 -4.34
CA ALA A 145 -8.26 12.30 -5.14
C ALA A 145 -9.36 11.65 -5.99
N LEU A 146 -9.09 10.47 -6.56
CA LEU A 146 -10.08 9.68 -7.30
C LEU A 146 -11.18 9.16 -6.36
N GLN A 147 -10.81 8.65 -5.18
CA GLN A 147 -11.75 8.23 -4.15
C GLN A 147 -12.62 9.40 -3.67
N LEU A 148 -12.01 10.56 -3.34
CA LEU A 148 -12.74 11.77 -2.96
C LEU A 148 -13.84 12.09 -3.96
N ARG A 149 -13.48 12.04 -5.25
CA ARG A 149 -14.40 12.35 -6.34
C ARG A 149 -15.46 11.29 -6.58
N GLY A 150 -15.12 10.02 -6.51
CA GLY A 150 -16.06 8.93 -6.73
C GLY A 150 -17.03 8.74 -5.57
N GLN A 151 -16.51 8.64 -4.36
CA GLN A 151 -17.25 8.29 -3.15
C GLN A 151 -18.17 9.42 -2.67
N TYR A 152 -17.73 10.68 -2.78
CA TYR A 152 -18.46 11.83 -2.23
C TYR A 152 -19.18 12.68 -3.29
N ALA A 153 -19.24 12.25 -4.56
CA ALA A 153 -19.93 13.00 -5.62
C ALA A 153 -21.37 13.35 -5.25
N GLN A 154 -22.16 12.36 -4.82
CA GLN A 154 -23.57 12.55 -4.46
C GLN A 154 -23.73 13.45 -3.23
N LEU A 155 -22.87 13.26 -2.22
CA LEU A 155 -22.86 14.11 -1.03
C LEU A 155 -22.54 15.56 -1.41
N SER A 156 -21.49 15.80 -2.20
CA SER A 156 -21.18 17.15 -2.68
C SER A 156 -22.36 17.79 -3.38
N ARG A 157 -23.00 17.06 -4.32
CA ARG A 157 -24.18 17.57 -5.03
C ARG A 157 -25.34 17.92 -4.09
N SER A 158 -25.53 17.18 -3.00
CA SER A 158 -26.61 17.46 -2.05
C SER A 158 -26.32 18.66 -1.13
N ILE A 159 -25.05 18.93 -0.79
CA ILE A 159 -24.66 20.03 0.10
C ILE A 159 -24.16 21.30 -0.62
N LYS A 160 -24.01 21.24 -1.95
CA LYS A 160 -23.49 22.34 -2.80
C LYS A 160 -24.38 22.61 -4.02
N ASP A 161 -25.71 22.53 -3.87
CA ASP A 161 -26.68 22.89 -4.92
C ASP A 161 -26.39 22.24 -6.29
N GLY A 162 -26.10 20.94 -6.29
CA GLY A 162 -25.79 20.17 -7.49
C GLY A 162 -24.32 20.21 -7.95
N SER A 163 -23.44 20.92 -7.24
CA SER A 163 -22.00 21.03 -7.56
C SER A 163 -21.15 19.88 -7.00
N LEU A 164 -20.05 19.60 -7.69
CA LEU A 164 -19.02 18.63 -7.29
C LEU A 164 -17.85 19.26 -6.51
N GLU A 165 -17.90 20.56 -6.24
CA GLU A 165 -16.80 21.33 -5.64
C GLU A 165 -16.21 20.67 -4.37
N SER A 166 -17.04 20.10 -3.50
CA SER A 166 -16.58 19.46 -2.26
C SER A 166 -16.05 18.03 -2.46
N ALA A 167 -16.32 17.44 -3.61
CA ALA A 167 -15.78 16.14 -4.03
C ALA A 167 -14.61 16.27 -5.02
N LEU A 168 -14.10 17.48 -5.27
CA LEU A 168 -12.96 17.70 -6.15
C LEU A 168 -11.73 18.14 -5.37
N THR A 169 -10.58 17.61 -5.76
CA THR A 169 -9.30 18.08 -5.25
C THR A 169 -9.02 19.50 -5.74
N LYS A 170 -8.52 20.36 -4.85
CA LYS A 170 -8.08 21.72 -5.20
C LYS A 170 -6.64 21.76 -5.70
N ASN A 171 -5.95 20.61 -5.73
CA ASN A 171 -4.58 20.53 -6.22
C ASN A 171 -4.58 20.62 -7.75
N PRO A 172 -3.91 21.63 -8.36
CA PRO A 172 -3.96 21.88 -9.80
C PRO A 172 -3.26 20.78 -10.63
N ILE A 173 -2.41 19.95 -10.01
CA ILE A 173 -1.75 18.82 -10.68
C ILE A 173 -2.70 17.61 -10.72
N LEU A 174 -3.44 17.36 -9.64
CA LEU A 174 -4.31 16.20 -9.51
C LEU A 174 -5.67 16.39 -10.19
N LEU A 175 -6.20 17.62 -10.21
CA LEU A 175 -7.54 17.92 -10.72
C LEU A 175 -7.74 17.46 -12.18
N PRO A 176 -6.86 17.79 -13.15
CA PRO A 176 -7.06 17.36 -14.54
C PRO A 176 -7.07 15.85 -14.71
N LEU A 177 -6.25 15.14 -13.93
CA LEU A 177 -6.19 13.67 -13.92
C LEU A 177 -7.50 13.07 -13.42
N VAL A 178 -8.07 13.62 -12.35
CA VAL A 178 -9.36 13.18 -11.79
C VAL A 178 -10.48 13.45 -12.79
N GLU A 179 -10.55 14.66 -13.34
CA GLU A 179 -11.57 15.02 -14.33
C GLU A 179 -11.49 14.13 -15.58
N ALA A 180 -10.28 13.86 -16.08
CA ALA A 180 -10.06 12.96 -17.20
C ALA A 180 -10.54 11.53 -16.93
N PHE A 181 -10.42 11.03 -15.69
CA PHE A 181 -10.91 9.69 -15.34
C PHE A 181 -12.43 9.60 -15.44
N PHE A 182 -13.11 10.60 -14.87
CA PHE A 182 -14.58 10.62 -14.74
C PHE A 182 -15.31 11.10 -16.00
N ALA A 183 -14.63 11.75 -16.93
CA ALA A 183 -15.21 12.28 -18.17
C ALA A 183 -16.08 11.27 -18.95
N THR A 184 -15.75 9.98 -18.88
CA THR A 184 -16.52 8.90 -19.53
C THR A 184 -17.15 7.92 -18.54
N ARG A 185 -17.11 8.18 -17.22
CA ARG A 185 -17.42 7.21 -16.16
C ARG A 185 -18.43 7.70 -15.12
N GLU A 186 -19.03 8.87 -15.30
CA GLU A 186 -20.07 9.41 -14.37
C GLU A 186 -21.25 8.48 -14.13
N HIS A 187 -21.53 7.60 -15.08
CA HIS A 187 -22.71 6.73 -15.08
C HIS A 187 -22.47 5.37 -14.41
N GLU A 188 -21.21 5.05 -14.09
CA GLU A 188 -20.84 3.75 -13.52
C GLU A 188 -21.17 3.71 -12.01
N ASP A 189 -21.88 2.68 -11.54
CA ASP A 189 -22.00 2.43 -10.10
C ASP A 189 -20.71 1.78 -9.61
N ALA A 190 -19.94 2.53 -8.84
CA ALA A 190 -18.67 2.07 -8.31
C ALA A 190 -18.55 2.33 -6.81
N ARG A 191 -17.80 1.45 -6.15
CA ARG A 191 -17.35 1.62 -4.77
C ARG A 191 -15.83 1.79 -4.78
N TYR A 192 -15.31 2.58 -3.87
CA TYR A 192 -13.90 2.99 -3.82
C TYR A 192 -13.30 2.53 -2.50
N GLU A 193 -12.01 2.15 -2.51
CA GLU A 193 -11.31 1.59 -1.35
C GLU A 193 -12.14 0.48 -0.67
N VAL A 194 -12.57 -0.50 -1.46
CA VAL A 194 -13.45 -1.57 -0.97
C VAL A 194 -12.62 -2.60 -0.23
N PHE A 195 -12.79 -2.66 1.09
CA PHE A 195 -12.17 -3.70 1.89
C PHE A 195 -12.85 -5.06 1.66
N VAL A 196 -12.05 -6.08 1.34
CA VAL A 196 -12.48 -7.47 1.18
C VAL A 196 -11.65 -8.39 2.05
N ALA A 197 -12.27 -9.46 2.55
CA ALA A 197 -11.63 -10.42 3.45
C ALA A 197 -12.20 -11.83 3.27
N ASP A 198 -11.34 -12.84 3.27
CA ASP A 198 -11.65 -14.27 3.26
C ASP A 198 -11.12 -14.91 4.57
N PRO A 199 -11.99 -15.15 5.56
CA PRO A 199 -11.60 -15.70 6.85
C PRO A 199 -11.10 -17.15 6.76
N VAL A 200 -11.47 -17.90 5.72
CA VAL A 200 -11.02 -19.29 5.57
C VAL A 200 -9.51 -19.36 5.31
N ARG A 201 -8.98 -18.37 4.58
CA ARG A 201 -7.57 -18.32 4.18
C ARG A 201 -6.78 -17.22 4.89
N ALA A 202 -7.41 -16.44 5.77
CA ALA A 202 -6.84 -15.23 6.37
C ALA A 202 -6.26 -14.29 5.30
N HIS A 203 -7.05 -14.01 4.25
CA HIS A 203 -6.67 -13.16 3.13
C HIS A 203 -7.50 -11.88 3.13
N CYS A 204 -6.92 -10.71 2.88
CA CYS A 204 -7.69 -9.46 2.84
C CYS A 204 -7.02 -8.36 2.00
N GLY A 205 -7.65 -7.19 1.97
CA GLY A 205 -7.07 -5.94 1.47
C GLY A 205 -8.11 -5.05 0.83
N PHE A 206 -7.63 -3.93 0.28
CA PHE A 206 -8.46 -2.94 -0.40
C PHE A 206 -8.41 -3.12 -1.91
N ILE A 207 -9.55 -2.92 -2.55
CA ILE A 207 -9.70 -2.77 -3.99
C ILE A 207 -9.92 -1.27 -4.25
N ASP A 208 -9.06 -0.62 -5.04
CA ASP A 208 -9.16 0.82 -5.29
C ASP A 208 -10.54 1.20 -5.84
N ARG A 209 -11.04 0.40 -6.79
CA ARG A 209 -12.37 0.57 -7.37
C ARG A 209 -13.04 -0.75 -7.73
N LEU A 210 -14.28 -0.91 -7.29
CA LEU A 210 -15.15 -2.04 -7.61
C LEU A 210 -16.35 -1.52 -8.39
N VAL A 211 -16.41 -1.81 -9.69
CA VAL A 211 -17.57 -1.47 -10.53
C VAL A 211 -18.62 -2.55 -10.38
N ILE A 212 -19.86 -2.12 -10.15
CA ILE A 212 -21.01 -2.98 -9.91
C ILE A 212 -21.95 -2.87 -11.11
N GLU A 213 -22.12 -3.98 -11.81
CA GLU A 213 -23.09 -4.14 -12.89
C GLU A 213 -24.17 -5.16 -12.50
N PRO A 214 -25.34 -5.17 -13.17
CA PRO A 214 -26.42 -6.10 -12.83
C PRO A 214 -26.03 -7.59 -12.89
N ASP A 215 -25.07 -7.94 -13.74
CA ASP A 215 -24.63 -9.32 -14.01
C ASP A 215 -23.27 -9.67 -13.38
N GLY A 216 -22.60 -8.72 -12.71
CA GLY A 216 -21.34 -8.99 -12.02
C GLY A 216 -20.50 -7.77 -11.68
N LEU A 217 -19.24 -8.00 -11.38
CA LEU A 217 -18.30 -7.00 -10.85
C LEU A 217 -17.03 -6.90 -11.71
N TYR A 218 -16.48 -5.70 -11.86
CA TYR A 218 -15.09 -5.52 -12.27
C TYR A 218 -14.24 -5.08 -11.08
N VAL A 219 -13.09 -5.73 -10.91
CA VAL A 219 -12.08 -5.37 -9.92
C VAL A 219 -11.06 -4.48 -10.61
N GLU A 220 -10.91 -3.25 -10.13
CA GLU A 220 -10.11 -2.24 -10.79
C GLU A 220 -9.05 -1.63 -9.85
N ASP A 221 -7.95 -1.20 -10.44
CA ASP A 221 -6.84 -0.54 -9.74
C ASP A 221 -6.24 0.60 -10.58
N TYR A 222 -5.75 1.65 -9.91
CA TYR A 222 -5.09 2.80 -10.54
C TYR A 222 -3.58 2.75 -10.44
N LYS A 223 -2.93 3.00 -11.56
CA LYS A 223 -1.47 3.04 -11.67
C LYS A 223 -0.98 4.34 -12.30
N THR A 224 0.08 4.88 -11.71
CA THR A 224 0.75 6.13 -12.14
C THR A 224 2.25 5.95 -12.37
N ASN A 225 2.75 4.71 -12.25
CA ASN A 225 4.16 4.37 -12.50
C ASN A 225 4.53 4.65 -13.97
N ALA A 226 5.81 4.90 -14.22
CA ALA A 226 6.27 5.32 -15.55
C ALA A 226 6.08 4.26 -16.65
N ASP A 227 6.18 2.97 -16.31
CA ASP A 227 6.16 1.88 -17.27
C ASP A 227 5.60 0.59 -16.65
N LEU A 228 4.42 0.17 -17.11
CA LEU A 228 3.79 -1.10 -16.74
C LEU A 228 4.45 -2.32 -17.40
N ALA A 229 5.16 -2.13 -18.52
CA ALA A 229 5.89 -3.16 -19.23
C ALA A 229 7.30 -3.40 -18.67
N LYS A 230 7.68 -2.66 -17.61
CA LYS A 230 8.95 -2.87 -16.91
C LYS A 230 9.10 -4.33 -16.54
N SER A 231 10.19 -4.95 -16.99
CA SER A 231 10.44 -6.37 -16.77
C SER A 231 10.52 -6.68 -15.27
N GLU A 232 9.81 -7.72 -14.87
CA GLU A 232 9.86 -8.29 -13.53
C GLU A 232 9.96 -9.81 -13.64
N THR A 233 10.76 -10.43 -12.76
CA THR A 233 10.80 -11.88 -12.67
C THR A 233 9.54 -12.36 -11.98
N ILE A 234 8.70 -13.13 -12.68
CA ILE A 234 7.56 -13.85 -12.09
C ILE A 234 7.94 -15.32 -11.95
N SER A 235 7.88 -15.85 -10.73
CA SER A 235 8.23 -17.23 -10.41
C SER A 235 7.05 -18.18 -10.58
N ALA A 236 7.33 -19.49 -10.54
CA ALA A 236 6.29 -20.51 -10.50
C ALA A 236 5.41 -20.32 -9.25
N PRO A 237 4.10 -20.64 -9.32
CA PRO A 237 3.40 -21.28 -10.44
C PRO A 237 2.87 -20.31 -11.50
N PHE A 238 3.14 -19.00 -11.38
CA PHE A 238 2.56 -17.97 -12.26
C PHE A 238 3.43 -17.61 -13.47
N LYS A 239 4.67 -18.13 -13.52
CA LYS A 239 5.57 -17.93 -14.66
C LYS A 239 4.93 -18.38 -15.96
N GLY A 240 4.81 -17.45 -16.92
CA GLY A 240 4.22 -17.72 -18.24
C GLY A 240 2.69 -17.70 -18.27
N VAL A 241 2.02 -17.60 -17.11
CA VAL A 241 0.57 -17.39 -17.01
C VAL A 241 0.23 -15.91 -17.10
N VAL A 242 1.03 -15.08 -16.42
CA VAL A 242 1.00 -13.62 -16.53
C VAL A 242 2.29 -13.13 -17.19
N PRO A 243 2.29 -11.96 -17.86
CA PRO A 243 3.52 -11.41 -18.44
C PRO A 243 4.56 -11.17 -17.35
N SER A 244 5.84 -11.43 -17.65
CA SER A 244 6.98 -11.17 -16.75
C SER A 244 7.33 -9.67 -16.71
N THR A 245 6.36 -8.90 -16.22
CA THR A 245 6.33 -7.43 -16.18
C THR A 245 5.60 -6.97 -14.93
N GLN A 246 5.75 -5.69 -14.58
CA GLN A 246 5.02 -5.08 -13.48
C GLN A 246 3.50 -5.24 -13.64
N LEU A 247 2.97 -5.11 -14.86
CA LEU A 247 1.57 -5.37 -15.19
C LEU A 247 1.12 -6.78 -14.80
N GLY A 248 1.94 -7.79 -15.08
CA GLY A 248 1.63 -9.18 -14.73
C GLY A 248 1.49 -9.39 -13.23
N SER A 249 2.30 -8.68 -12.43
CA SER A 249 2.17 -8.74 -10.98
C SER A 249 0.88 -8.11 -10.45
N TYR A 250 0.42 -7.03 -11.10
CA TYR A 250 -0.86 -6.40 -10.77
C TYR A 250 -2.04 -7.32 -11.13
N TRP A 251 -1.94 -8.11 -12.20
CA TRP A 251 -2.94 -9.15 -12.48
C TRP A 251 -3.02 -10.21 -11.39
N LEU A 252 -1.90 -10.59 -10.77
CA LEU A 252 -1.90 -11.51 -9.63
C LEU A 252 -2.58 -10.88 -8.40
N GLN A 253 -2.28 -9.63 -8.11
CA GLN A 253 -2.93 -8.88 -7.02
C GLN A 253 -4.45 -8.75 -7.24
N LEU A 254 -4.88 -8.35 -8.43
CA LEU A 254 -6.31 -8.20 -8.72
C LEU A 254 -7.04 -9.55 -8.76
N SER A 255 -6.40 -10.61 -9.29
CA SER A 255 -6.93 -11.98 -9.23
C SER A 255 -7.08 -12.47 -7.79
N PHE A 256 -6.19 -12.05 -6.89
CA PHE A 256 -6.29 -12.37 -5.47
C PHE A 256 -7.56 -11.79 -4.85
N TYR A 257 -7.87 -10.51 -5.12
CA TYR A 257 -9.12 -9.89 -4.64
C TYR A 257 -10.36 -10.49 -5.31
N ALA A 258 -10.31 -10.76 -6.61
CA ALA A 258 -11.39 -11.42 -7.33
C ALA A 258 -11.71 -12.81 -6.73
N ARG A 259 -10.69 -13.57 -6.33
CA ARG A 259 -10.87 -14.85 -5.63
C ARG A 259 -11.57 -14.69 -4.28
N ILE A 260 -11.23 -13.66 -3.50
CA ILE A 260 -11.94 -13.36 -2.24
C ILE A 260 -13.42 -13.07 -2.51
N LEU A 261 -13.73 -12.23 -3.51
CA LEU A 261 -15.10 -11.92 -3.90
C LEU A 261 -15.88 -13.18 -4.34
N ARG A 262 -15.26 -14.04 -5.15
CA ARG A 262 -15.87 -15.30 -5.62
C ARG A 262 -16.11 -16.30 -4.49
N ALA A 263 -15.22 -16.36 -3.50
CA ALA A 263 -15.42 -17.19 -2.31
C ALA A 263 -16.69 -16.78 -1.51
N HIS A 264 -17.13 -15.53 -1.66
CA HIS A 264 -18.35 -14.99 -1.06
C HIS A 264 -19.51 -14.88 -2.07
N GLY A 265 -19.50 -15.70 -3.11
CA GLY A 265 -20.61 -15.84 -4.05
C GLY A 265 -20.80 -14.66 -5.01
N LYS A 266 -19.81 -13.77 -5.15
CA LYS A 266 -19.88 -12.68 -6.14
C LYS A 266 -19.42 -13.17 -7.51
N THR A 267 -20.12 -12.74 -8.56
CA THR A 267 -19.70 -12.91 -9.95
C THR A 267 -18.72 -11.81 -10.32
N VAL A 268 -17.47 -12.17 -10.62
CA VAL A 268 -16.45 -11.22 -11.11
C VAL A 268 -16.30 -11.44 -12.62
N LYS A 269 -16.51 -10.38 -13.40
CA LYS A 269 -16.50 -10.38 -14.87
C LYS A 269 -15.09 -10.27 -15.43
N GLY A 270 -14.23 -9.49 -14.77
CA GLY A 270 -12.87 -9.26 -15.21
C GLY A 270 -12.11 -8.32 -14.30
N LEU A 271 -10.86 -8.07 -14.67
CA LEU A 271 -9.92 -7.20 -13.99
C LEU A 271 -9.59 -6.03 -14.90
N ARG A 272 -9.46 -4.83 -14.33
CA ARG A 272 -9.03 -3.64 -15.08
C ARG A 272 -7.92 -2.89 -14.35
N ILE A 273 -6.95 -2.40 -15.10
CA ILE A 273 -5.93 -1.47 -14.60
C ILE A 273 -6.04 -0.19 -15.40
N HIS A 274 -6.21 0.93 -14.70
CA HIS A 274 -6.21 2.25 -15.29
C HIS A 274 -4.82 2.87 -15.10
N HIS A 275 -4.10 3.05 -16.20
CA HIS A 275 -2.76 3.62 -16.22
C HIS A 275 -2.80 5.08 -16.65
N TRP A 276 -2.37 5.99 -15.78
CA TRP A 276 -2.19 7.39 -16.15
C TRP A 276 -0.85 7.57 -16.85
N ARG A 277 -0.89 7.89 -18.16
CA ARG A 277 0.30 8.14 -18.97
C ARG A 277 0.00 9.17 -20.05
N ASN A 278 0.96 10.05 -20.35
CA ASN A 278 0.83 11.04 -21.42
C ASN A 278 -0.44 11.91 -21.30
N ASN A 279 -0.81 12.27 -20.07
CA ASN A 279 -2.04 13.01 -19.75
C ASN A 279 -3.35 12.31 -20.15
N GLN A 280 -3.34 10.97 -20.23
CA GLN A 280 -4.51 10.17 -20.56
C GLN A 280 -4.58 8.91 -19.69
N TRP A 281 -5.80 8.41 -19.51
CA TRP A 281 -6.04 7.12 -18.87
C TRP A 281 -6.11 6.03 -19.92
N GLU A 282 -5.17 5.10 -19.86
CA GLU A 282 -5.21 3.86 -20.64
C GLU A 282 -5.82 2.75 -19.76
N THR A 283 -6.79 2.00 -20.29
CA THR A 283 -7.38 0.85 -19.57
C THR A 283 -6.83 -0.44 -20.17
N HIS A 284 -6.23 -1.25 -19.30
CA HIS A 284 -5.87 -2.62 -19.61
C HIS A 284 -6.92 -3.54 -18.98
N GLU A 285 -7.32 -4.58 -19.70
CA GLU A 285 -8.25 -5.60 -19.22
C GLU A 285 -7.59 -6.97 -19.16
N HIS A 286 -8.02 -7.80 -18.22
CA HIS A 286 -7.51 -9.17 -18.08
C HIS A 286 -8.57 -10.07 -17.44
N GLU A 287 -8.57 -11.35 -17.81
CA GLU A 287 -9.38 -12.37 -17.14
C GLU A 287 -8.77 -12.74 -15.77
N MET A 288 -9.52 -13.42 -14.90
CA MET A 288 -8.95 -13.83 -13.62
C MET A 288 -7.93 -14.96 -13.80
N VAL A 289 -6.80 -14.86 -13.14
CA VAL A 289 -5.85 -15.97 -13.02
C VAL A 289 -6.39 -17.00 -12.03
N ASP A 290 -6.39 -18.28 -12.40
CA ASP A 290 -6.78 -19.38 -11.50
C ASP A 290 -5.69 -19.66 -10.45
N ILE A 291 -5.67 -18.82 -9.41
CA ILE A 291 -4.72 -18.92 -8.29
C ILE A 291 -4.79 -20.30 -7.61
N GLU A 292 -5.99 -20.87 -7.44
CA GLU A 292 -6.12 -22.13 -6.70
C GLU A 292 -5.67 -23.33 -7.51
N GLY A 293 -6.09 -23.42 -8.77
CA GLY A 293 -5.67 -24.50 -9.66
C GLY A 293 -4.16 -24.53 -9.83
N LEU A 294 -3.54 -23.35 -9.97
CA LEU A 294 -2.09 -23.23 -10.15
C LEU A 294 -1.31 -23.57 -8.88
N ILE A 295 -1.74 -23.11 -7.71
CA ILE A 295 -1.06 -23.45 -6.44
C ILE A 295 -1.21 -24.95 -6.13
N LYS A 296 -2.41 -25.53 -6.28
CA LYS A 296 -2.65 -26.96 -6.03
C LYS A 296 -1.94 -27.87 -7.03
N GLY A 297 -1.83 -27.45 -8.29
CA GLY A 297 -1.16 -28.19 -9.35
C GLY A 297 0.37 -28.14 -9.28
N SER A 298 0.93 -27.16 -8.58
CA SER A 298 2.34 -27.13 -8.24
C SER A 298 2.58 -27.94 -6.96
N ASN A 299 3.66 -28.72 -6.88
CA ASN A 299 4.18 -29.27 -5.61
C ASN A 299 4.68 -28.16 -4.65
N ALA A 300 4.15 -26.93 -4.78
CA ALA A 300 4.42 -25.84 -3.86
C ALA A 300 3.84 -26.22 -2.50
N VAL A 301 4.64 -26.02 -1.45
CA VAL A 301 4.22 -26.18 -0.07
C VAL A 301 2.89 -25.42 0.13
N PRO A 302 1.88 -26.02 0.79
CA PRO A 302 0.63 -25.35 1.10
C PRO A 302 0.90 -23.97 1.72
N LEU A 303 0.01 -23.02 1.44
CA LEU A 303 0.04 -21.67 2.03
C LEU A 303 -0.01 -21.79 3.56
N ASP A 304 1.14 -21.94 4.21
CA ASP A 304 1.23 -21.97 5.66
C ASP A 304 0.90 -20.54 6.14
N PRO A 305 -0.09 -20.38 7.03
CA PRO A 305 -0.33 -19.09 7.65
C PRO A 305 0.92 -18.78 8.47
N VAL A 306 1.54 -17.65 8.13
CA VAL A 306 2.74 -17.07 8.74
C VAL A 306 2.81 -17.41 10.24
N ARG A 307 3.87 -18.13 10.64
CA ARG A 307 4.28 -18.27 12.04
C ARG A 307 4.83 -16.95 12.56
#